data_AF-A0A0U1QTH9-F1
#
_entry.id   AF-A0A0U1QTH9-F1
#
_cell.length_a   1.000
_cell.length_b   1.000
_cell.length_c   1.000
_cell.angle_alpha   90.00
_cell.angle_beta   90.00
_cell.angle_gamma   90.00
#
_symmetry.space_group_name_H-M   'P 1'
#
loop_
_entity.id
_entity.type
_entity.pdbx_description
1 polymer ?
#
loop_
_entity_poly.entity_id
_entity_poly.type
_entity_poly.pdbx_seq_one_letter_code
_entity_poly.pdbx_strand_id
1 'polypeptide(L)' 'MKKARFAETQILRVLKEVEGGRYVKDVCRENGVSEASY' A
#
# COMPACT_ATOMS: atom_id res chain seq x y z
N MET A 1 15.93 11.58 -12.53
CA MET A 1 15.11 10.35 -12.32
C MET A 1 13.83 10.78 -11.61
N LYS A 2 12.64 10.32 -12.07
CA LYS A 2 11.39 10.65 -11.38
C LYS A 2 11.44 10.06 -9.96
N LYS A 3 11.14 10.88 -8.95
CA LYS A 3 11.07 10.42 -7.56
C LYS A 3 10.00 9.33 -7.48
N ALA A 4 10.31 8.19 -6.86
CA ALA A 4 9.32 7.14 -6.64
C ALA A 4 8.15 7.72 -5.83
N ARG A 5 6.93 7.41 -6.25
CA ARG A 5 5.71 7.90 -5.59
C ARG A 5 5.56 7.33 -4.17
N PHE A 6 6.05 6.12 -3.96
CA PHE A 6 6.01 5.40 -2.70
C PHE A 6 7.43 5.00 -2.28
N ALA A 7 7.71 5.09 -0.98
CA ALA A 7 8.92 4.55 -0.39
C ALA A 7 8.79 3.03 -0.21
N GLU A 8 9.89 2.29 -0.30
CA GLU A 8 9.91 0.83 -0.10
C GLU A 8 9.31 0.42 1.26
N THR A 9 9.61 1.20 2.31
CA THR A 9 9.04 0.99 3.65
C THR A 9 7.52 1.13 3.69
N GLN A 10 6.94 2.00 2.84
CA GLN A 10 5.49 2.15 2.73
C GLN A 10 4.87 0.95 2.02
N ILE A 11 5.52 0.45 0.96
CA ILE A 11 5.08 -0.75 0.22
C ILE A 11 5.07 -1.95 1.16
N LEU A 12 6.16 -2.18 1.90
CA LEU A 12 6.27 -3.29 2.85
C LEU A 12 5.24 -3.21 3.98
N ARG A 13 4.90 -2.01 4.43
CA ARG A 13 3.85 -1.83 5.44
C ARG A 13 2.49 -2.26 4.90
N VAL A 14 2.12 -1.77 3.72
CA VAL A 14 0.83 -2.07 3.06
C VAL A 14 0.66 -3.57 2.84
N LEU A 15 1.71 -4.27 2.39
CA LEU A 15 1.68 -5.73 2.23
C LEU A 15 1.48 -6.47 3.56
N LYS A 16 2.21 -6.08 4.61
CA LYS A 16 2.08 -6.69 5.95
C LYS A 16 0.69 -6.49 6.57
N GLU A 17 0.08 -5.34 6.34
CA GLU A 17 -1.28 -5.05 6.84
C GLU A 17 -2.31 -6.00 6.22
N VAL A 18 -2.19 -6.27 4.92
CA VAL A 18 -3.08 -7.21 4.23
C VAL A 18 -2.75 -8.67 4.56
N GLU A 19 -1.48 -9.06 4.68
CA GLU A 19 -1.10 -10.37 5.22
C GLU A 19 -1.65 -10.58 6.65
N GLY A 20 -1.73 -9.50 7.44
CA GLY A 20 -2.37 -9.49 8.75
C GLY A 20 -3.89 -9.60 8.73
N GLY A 21 -4.51 -9.77 7.56
CA GLY A 21 -5.94 -9.98 7.39
C GLY A 21 -6.77 -8.70 7.25
N ARG A 22 -6.15 -7.53 7.11
CA ARG A 22 -6.90 -6.30 6.81
C ARG A 22 -7.43 -6.34 5.37
N TYR A 23 -8.62 -5.77 5.15
CA TYR A 23 -9.19 -5.66 3.81
C TYR A 23 -8.35 -4.72 2.95
N VAL A 24 -7.99 -5.19 1.74
CA VAL A 24 -7.21 -4.43 0.74
C VAL A 24 -7.82 -3.06 0.48
N LYS A 25 -9.14 -2.96 0.37
CA LYS A 25 -9.87 -1.70 0.14
C LYS A 25 -9.58 -0.64 1.20
N ASP A 26 -9.57 -1.04 2.47
CA ASP A 26 -9.34 -0.13 3.59
C ASP A 26 -7.86 0.30 3.63
N VAL A 27 -6.95 -0.67 3.50
CA VAL A 27 -5.50 -0.42 3.48
C VAL A 27 -5.12 0.51 2.32
N CYS A 28 -5.67 0.27 1.13
CA CYS A 28 -5.44 1.11 -0.05
C CYS A 28 -5.93 2.54 0.16
N ARG A 29 -7.14 2.71 0.70
CA ARG A 29 -7.74 4.02 0.98
C ARG A 29 -6.93 4.81 2.02
N GLU A 30 -6.45 4.16 3.06
CA GLU A 30 -5.62 4.78 4.11
C GLU A 30 -4.23 5.17 3.61
N ASN A 31 -3.63 4.36 2.74
CA ASN A 31 -2.26 4.58 2.25
C ASN A 31 -2.19 5.35 0.91
N GLY A 32 -3.33 5.80 0.38
CA GLY A 32 -3.40 6.52 -0.91
C GLY A 32 -2.96 5.67 -2.10
N VAL A 33 -3.13 4.35 -1.99
CA VAL A 33 -2.85 3.36 -3.04
C VAL A 33 -4.16 3.09 -3.77
N SER A 34 -4.12 3.01 -5.09
CA SER A 34 -5.30 2.57 -5.85
C SER A 34 -5.45 1.05 -5.71
N GLU A 35 -6.65 0.55 -5.46
CA GLU A 35 -6.93 -0.89 -5.43
C GLU A 35 -6.52 -1.62 -6.72
N ALA A 36 -6.46 -0.93 -7.86
CA ALA A 36 -5.99 -1.51 -9.12
C ALA A 36 -4.46 -1.60 -9.23
N SER A 37 -3.73 -0.90 -8.37
CA SER A 37 -2.25 -0.87 -8.31
C SER A 37 -1.69 -1.64 -7.12
N TYR A 38 -2.53 -2.01 -6.16
CA TYR A 38 -2.22 -2.95 -5.10
C TYR A 38 -2.20 -4.36 -5.67
#